data_AF-R8W4I3-F1
#
_entry.id   AF-R8W4I3-F1
#
_cell.length_a   1.000
_cell.length_b   1.000
_cell.length_c   1.000
_cell.angle_alpha   90.00
_cell.angle_beta   90.00
_cell.angle_gamma   90.00
#
_symmetry.space_group_name_H-M   'P 1'
#
loop_
_entity.id
_entity.type
_entity.pdbx_description
1 polymer ?
#
loop_
_entity_poly.entity_id
_entity_poly.type
_entity_poly.pdbx_seq_one_letter_code
_entity_poly.pdbx_strand_id
1 'polypeptide(L)'
;MAERRMFSKKIVGSARFLRLPATARLLYYDLGMQADDDGVVEAFTVLQMTHADESDLNALVEKGFVRILNDDLVSLIIDWKTNNLIRKDRYIASFYRYLLPDFDGIPDDNQRLTDGKPMVNLGKDSIGKDRLDQYSIGKARGKEPEPFDPNEFDSIREEFIGRFSREPDRAFLPSIKAHMVAGKSEQDVIEVIRQAAQRHPHNPEAYILAALKQYESKPQELPAAARPLEPWEQDWIAEVQRRREQMGGYAT
;
A
#
# COMPACT_ATOMS: atom_id res chain seq x y z
N MET A 1 0.46 -21.60 -13.28
CA MET A 1 -0.05 -20.73 -12.19
C MET A 1 -1.43 -20.28 -12.60
N ALA A 2 -2.37 -20.13 -11.67
CA ALA A 2 -3.68 -19.57 -12.00
C ALA A 2 -3.54 -18.07 -12.27
N GLU A 3 -4.06 -17.59 -13.39
CA GLU A 3 -4.23 -16.17 -13.67
C GLU A 3 -5.34 -15.64 -12.77
N ARG A 4 -5.04 -14.58 -12.01
CA ARG A 4 -5.99 -13.95 -11.09
C ARG A 4 -6.20 -12.52 -11.55
N ARG A 5 -7.46 -12.19 -11.84
CA ARG A 5 -7.90 -10.82 -12.12
C ARG A 5 -8.63 -10.28 -10.90
N MET A 6 -8.29 -9.06 -10.51
CA MET A 6 -8.85 -8.35 -9.36
C MET A 6 -9.59 -7.10 -9.84
N PHE A 7 -10.52 -6.59 -9.02
CA PHE A 7 -11.23 -5.34 -9.27
C PHE A 7 -11.17 -4.45 -8.03
N SER A 8 -10.79 -3.19 -8.21
CA SER A 8 -10.67 -2.24 -7.10
C SER A 8 -12.04 -1.78 -6.63
N LYS A 9 -12.28 -1.88 -5.32
CA LYS A 9 -13.48 -1.31 -4.67
C LYS A 9 -13.66 0.19 -4.94
N LYS A 10 -12.56 0.92 -5.17
CA LYS A 10 -12.61 2.36 -5.51
C LYS A 10 -13.33 2.60 -6.84
N ILE A 11 -13.18 1.69 -7.80
CA ILE A 11 -13.77 1.81 -9.14
C ILE A 11 -15.20 1.27 -9.12
N VAL A 12 -15.38 0.02 -8.67
CA VAL A 12 -16.70 -0.64 -8.70
C VAL A 12 -17.67 -0.07 -7.65
N GLY A 13 -17.17 0.59 -6.62
CA GLY A 13 -17.97 1.34 -5.65
C GLY A 13 -18.19 2.81 -6.02
N SER A 14 -17.63 3.30 -7.13
CA SER A 14 -17.78 4.69 -7.55
C SER A 14 -19.20 4.99 -8.00
N ALA A 15 -19.67 6.23 -7.79
CA ALA A 15 -20.98 6.66 -8.26
C ALA A 15 -21.13 6.53 -9.79
N ARG A 16 -20.05 6.74 -10.55
CA ARG A 16 -20.05 6.62 -12.01
C ARG A 16 -20.28 5.18 -12.46
N PHE A 17 -19.72 4.21 -11.73
CA PHE A 17 -19.93 2.79 -11.99
C PHE A 17 -21.33 2.34 -11.55
N LEU A 18 -21.78 2.75 -10.37
CA LEU A 18 -23.10 2.37 -9.84
C LEU A 18 -24.28 2.94 -10.63
N ARG A 19 -24.07 4.01 -11.42
CA ARG A 19 -25.06 4.58 -12.34
C ARG A 19 -25.23 3.78 -13.63
N LEU A 20 -24.34 2.83 -13.93
CA LEU A 20 -24.47 1.98 -15.12
C LEU A 20 -25.60 0.95 -14.94
N PRO A 21 -26.22 0.52 -16.06
CA PRO A 21 -27.09 -0.66 -16.07
C PRO A 21 -26.41 -1.88 -15.46
N ALA A 22 -27.19 -2.80 -14.87
CA ALA A 22 -26.65 -4.01 -14.28
C ALA A 22 -25.91 -4.89 -15.30
N THR A 23 -26.40 -4.93 -16.53
CA THR A 23 -25.82 -5.65 -17.68
C THR A 23 -24.47 -5.06 -18.08
N ALA A 24 -24.36 -3.73 -18.23
CA ALA A 24 -23.08 -3.05 -18.46
C ALA A 24 -22.06 -3.27 -17.33
N ARG A 25 -22.50 -3.29 -16.07
CA ARG A 25 -21.62 -3.62 -14.94
C ARG A 25 -21.14 -5.07 -15.00
N LEU A 26 -22.00 -6.01 -15.41
CA LEU A 26 -21.63 -7.41 -15.61
C LEU A 26 -20.59 -7.54 -16.73
N LEU A 27 -20.85 -6.93 -17.89
CA LEU A 27 -19.93 -6.92 -19.03
C LEU A 27 -18.55 -6.39 -18.66
N TYR A 28 -18.47 -5.35 -17.81
CA TYR A 28 -17.17 -4.85 -17.33
C TYR A 28 -16.36 -5.92 -16.58
N TYR A 29 -17.02 -6.77 -15.78
CA TYR A 29 -16.34 -7.88 -15.11
C TYR A 29 -15.91 -8.95 -16.11
N ASP A 30 -16.77 -9.29 -17.07
CA ASP A 30 -16.46 -10.29 -18.09
C ASP A 30 -15.28 -9.86 -18.97
N LEU A 31 -15.24 -8.59 -19.38
CA LEU A 31 -14.11 -7.98 -20.07
C LEU A 31 -12.83 -8.08 -19.23
N GLY A 32 -12.91 -7.74 -17.94
CA GLY A 32 -11.76 -7.79 -17.05
C GLY A 32 -11.25 -9.20 -16.76
N MET A 33 -12.11 -10.22 -16.87
CA MET A 33 -11.70 -11.63 -16.76
C MET A 33 -10.94 -12.11 -18.00
N GLN A 34 -11.25 -11.56 -19.18
CA GLN A 34 -10.67 -11.96 -20.46
C GLN A 34 -9.53 -11.05 -20.94
N ALA A 35 -9.28 -9.93 -20.24
CA ALA A 35 -8.23 -9.00 -20.59
C ALA A 35 -6.82 -9.54 -20.30
N ASP A 36 -5.86 -9.08 -21.11
CA ASP A 36 -4.43 -9.34 -20.93
C ASP A 36 -3.79 -8.48 -19.83
N ASP A 37 -2.48 -8.59 -19.64
CA ASP A 37 -1.79 -7.91 -18.54
C ASP A 37 -1.68 -6.39 -18.74
N ASP A 38 -1.90 -5.87 -19.95
CA ASP A 38 -1.99 -4.43 -20.23
C ASP A 38 -3.43 -3.90 -20.14
N GLY A 39 -4.40 -4.80 -19.96
CA GLY A 39 -5.82 -4.47 -19.86
C GLY A 39 -6.52 -4.39 -21.21
N VAL A 40 -5.93 -4.96 -22.26
CA VAL A 40 -6.54 -5.06 -23.58
C VAL A 40 -7.34 -6.35 -23.69
N VAL A 41 -8.50 -6.26 -24.33
CA VAL A 41 -9.42 -7.38 -24.53
C VAL A 41 -10.11 -7.26 -25.88
N GLU A 42 -10.34 -8.38 -26.54
CA GLU A 42 -11.21 -8.47 -27.72
C GLU A 42 -12.68 -8.41 -27.25
N ALA A 43 -13.24 -7.20 -27.14
CA ALA A 43 -14.58 -7.05 -26.59
C ALA A 43 -15.63 -7.77 -27.45
N PHE A 44 -15.45 -7.82 -28.78
CA PHE A 44 -16.32 -8.58 -29.67
C PHE A 44 -16.46 -10.05 -29.23
N THR A 45 -15.34 -10.73 -28.96
CA THR A 45 -15.33 -12.13 -28.51
C THR A 45 -16.07 -12.27 -27.17
N VAL A 46 -15.88 -11.33 -26.24
CA VAL A 46 -16.57 -11.35 -24.94
C VAL A 46 -18.08 -11.13 -25.08
N LEU A 47 -18.51 -10.20 -25.93
CA LEU A 47 -19.92 -9.96 -26.23
C LEU A 47 -20.57 -11.24 -26.79
N GLN A 48 -19.92 -11.93 -27.72
CA GLN A 48 -20.42 -13.17 -28.29
C GLN A 48 -20.51 -14.30 -27.25
N MET A 49 -19.52 -14.43 -26.37
CA MET A 49 -19.53 -15.46 -25.32
C MET A 49 -20.63 -15.22 -24.28
N THR A 50 -20.84 -13.97 -23.88
CA THR A 50 -21.75 -13.58 -22.80
C THR A 50 -23.15 -13.22 -23.26
N HIS A 51 -23.36 -13.07 -24.58
CA HIS A 51 -24.58 -12.55 -25.19
C HIS A 51 -24.96 -11.15 -24.66
N ALA A 52 -23.96 -10.34 -24.30
CA ALA A 52 -24.17 -8.96 -23.91
C ALA A 52 -24.39 -8.07 -25.14
N ASP A 53 -25.18 -7.01 -24.95
CA ASP A 53 -25.50 -6.06 -26.02
C ASP A 53 -24.35 -5.07 -26.25
N GLU A 54 -24.15 -4.66 -27.50
CA GLU A 54 -23.19 -3.60 -27.82
C GLU A 54 -23.57 -2.26 -27.16
N SER A 55 -24.85 -2.06 -26.83
CA SER A 55 -25.30 -0.90 -26.06
C SER A 55 -24.67 -0.83 -24.66
N ASP A 56 -24.41 -1.96 -24.01
CA ASP A 56 -23.73 -2.03 -22.72
C ASP A 56 -22.25 -1.65 -22.85
N LEU A 57 -21.59 -2.08 -23.92
CA LEU A 57 -20.22 -1.66 -24.24
C LEU A 57 -20.16 -0.15 -24.46
N ASN A 58 -21.11 0.40 -25.22
CA ASN A 58 -21.21 1.84 -25.45
C ASN A 58 -21.43 2.62 -24.14
N ALA A 59 -22.23 2.11 -23.21
CA ALA A 59 -22.40 2.72 -21.90
C ALA A 59 -21.09 2.73 -21.08
N LEU A 60 -20.28 1.67 -21.17
CA LEU A 60 -18.96 1.63 -20.54
C LEU A 60 -17.99 2.64 -21.16
N VAL A 61 -18.05 2.82 -22.48
CA VAL A 61 -17.24 3.81 -23.22
C VAL A 61 -17.65 5.24 -22.85
N GLU A 62 -18.95 5.55 -22.87
CA GLU A 62 -19.46 6.88 -22.52
C GLU A 62 -19.08 7.29 -21.09
N LYS A 63 -19.09 6.33 -20.16
CA LYS A 63 -18.65 6.56 -18.78
C LYS A 63 -17.13 6.43 -18.60
N GLY A 64 -16.35 6.17 -19.65
CA GLY A 64 -14.90 6.16 -19.61
C GLY A 64 -14.28 5.02 -18.80
N PHE A 65 -14.95 3.87 -18.73
CA PHE A 65 -14.38 2.64 -18.15
C PHE A 65 -13.63 1.80 -19.19
N VAL A 66 -14.07 1.90 -20.45
CA VAL A 66 -13.50 1.17 -21.58
C VAL A 66 -13.23 2.15 -22.72
N ARG A 67 -12.20 1.89 -23.52
CA ARG A 67 -11.91 2.61 -24.76
C ARG A 67 -11.75 1.62 -25.90
N ILE A 68 -12.51 1.79 -26.97
CA ILE A 68 -12.36 1.01 -28.20
C ILE A 68 -11.11 1.52 -28.94
N LEU A 69 -10.25 0.60 -29.37
CA LEU A 69 -8.96 0.86 -30.01
C LEU A 69 -9.00 0.69 -31.53
N ASN A 70 -9.88 -0.17 -32.05
CA ASN A 70 -10.04 -0.44 -33.48
C ASN A 70 -11.48 -0.84 -33.85
N ASP A 71 -11.72 -1.06 -35.14
CA ASP A 71 -13.04 -1.44 -35.67
C ASP A 71 -13.47 -2.86 -35.26
N ASP A 72 -12.53 -3.75 -34.91
CA ASP A 72 -12.81 -5.11 -34.41
C ASP A 72 -13.22 -5.14 -32.91
N LEU A 73 -13.52 -3.99 -32.33
CA LEU A 73 -13.85 -3.80 -30.92
C LEU A 73 -12.76 -4.28 -29.94
N VAL A 74 -11.49 -4.31 -30.37
CA VAL A 74 -10.38 -4.44 -29.43
C VAL A 74 -10.43 -3.23 -28.50
N SER A 75 -10.47 -3.50 -27.20
CA SER A 75 -10.85 -2.52 -26.20
C SER A 75 -9.85 -2.52 -25.05
N LEU A 76 -9.55 -1.32 -24.54
CA LEU A 76 -8.71 -1.10 -23.37
C LEU A 76 -9.58 -0.79 -22.15
N ILE A 77 -9.36 -1.52 -21.06
CA ILE A 77 -9.91 -1.20 -19.75
C ILE A 77 -9.07 -0.07 -19.14
N ILE A 78 -9.67 1.11 -19.01
CA ILE A 78 -8.95 2.33 -18.62
C ILE A 78 -8.29 2.20 -17.23
N ASP A 79 -9.01 1.61 -16.29
CA ASP A 79 -8.55 1.51 -14.91
C ASP A 79 -7.75 0.23 -14.59
N TRP A 80 -7.22 -0.45 -15.62
CA TRP A 80 -6.61 -1.77 -15.46
C TRP A 80 -5.49 -1.82 -14.43
N LYS A 81 -4.53 -0.89 -14.48
CA LYS A 81 -3.40 -0.84 -13.52
C LYS A 81 -3.84 -0.58 -12.07
N THR A 82 -4.98 0.07 -11.89
CA THR A 82 -5.58 0.28 -10.56
C THR A 82 -6.27 -0.99 -10.04
N ASN A 83 -6.82 -1.79 -10.95
CA ASN A 83 -7.45 -3.07 -10.65
C ASN A 83 -6.42 -4.18 -10.39
N ASN A 84 -5.37 -4.22 -11.22
CA ASN A 84 -4.42 -5.32 -11.30
C ASN A 84 -2.98 -4.82 -11.20
N LEU A 85 -2.29 -5.22 -10.12
CA LEU A 85 -0.84 -5.05 -9.98
C LEU A 85 -0.15 -6.37 -10.33
N ILE A 86 0.44 -6.42 -11.53
CA ILE A 86 1.06 -7.63 -12.09
C ILE A 86 2.58 -7.50 -11.98
N ARG A 87 3.24 -8.47 -11.34
CA ARG A 87 4.69 -8.41 -11.13
C ARG A 87 5.47 -8.49 -12.46
N LYS A 88 6.58 -7.75 -12.59
CA LYS A 88 7.44 -7.73 -13.79
C LYS A 88 7.90 -9.12 -14.24
N ASP A 89 8.21 -10.01 -13.29
CA ASP A 89 8.66 -11.38 -13.59
C ASP A 89 7.56 -12.28 -14.20
N ARG A 90 6.30 -11.88 -14.07
CA ARG A 90 5.13 -12.62 -14.59
C ARG A 90 4.39 -11.87 -15.69
N TYR A 91 4.79 -10.64 -15.98
CA TYR A 91 4.13 -9.78 -16.95
C TYR A 91 4.33 -10.30 -18.36
N ILE A 92 3.23 -10.40 -19.10
CA ILE A 92 3.23 -10.74 -20.52
C ILE A 92 2.64 -9.56 -21.29
N ALA A 93 3.43 -8.98 -22.20
CA ALA A 93 2.97 -7.85 -23.00
C ALA A 93 1.78 -8.21 -23.90
N SER A 94 0.89 -7.26 -24.10
CA SER A 94 -0.27 -7.39 -24.99
C SER A 94 0.15 -7.71 -26.42
N PHE A 95 -0.62 -8.59 -27.07
CA PHE A 95 -0.54 -8.79 -28.51
C PHE A 95 -0.89 -7.51 -29.29
N TYR A 96 -1.80 -6.69 -28.74
CA TYR A 96 -2.30 -5.45 -29.32
C TYR A 96 -1.49 -4.21 -28.90
N ARG A 97 -0.24 -4.40 -28.47
CA ARG A 97 0.62 -3.31 -28.01
C ARG A 97 0.75 -2.15 -29.01
N TYR A 98 0.66 -2.44 -30.31
CA TYR A 98 0.72 -1.43 -31.38
C TYR A 98 -0.52 -0.52 -31.46
N LEU A 99 -1.65 -0.91 -30.85
CA LEU A 99 -2.87 -0.12 -30.74
C LEU A 99 -2.91 0.72 -29.46
N LEU A 100 -2.03 0.40 -28.51
CA LEU A 100 -1.96 1.16 -27.27
C LEU A 100 -1.35 2.52 -27.58
N PRO A 101 -2.00 3.63 -27.17
CA PRO A 101 -1.33 4.91 -27.19
C PRO A 101 -0.10 4.79 -26.29
N ASP A 102 1.06 5.25 -26.76
CA ASP A 102 2.24 5.47 -25.93
C ASP A 102 1.78 6.36 -24.78
N PHE A 103 1.45 5.76 -23.63
CA PHE A 103 1.00 6.50 -22.47
C PHE A 103 2.24 7.13 -21.85
N ASP A 104 2.71 8.20 -22.49
CA ASP A 104 3.71 9.13 -22.00
C ASP A 104 3.29 9.61 -20.61
N GLY A 105 3.98 9.13 -19.58
CA GLY A 105 4.00 9.83 -18.29
C GLY A 105 3.60 9.08 -17.03
N ILE A 106 3.40 7.75 -17.04
CA ILE A 106 3.37 6.98 -15.77
C ILE A 106 4.64 6.14 -15.70
N PRO A 107 5.55 6.39 -14.73
CA PRO A 107 6.79 5.65 -14.63
C PRO A 107 6.49 4.16 -14.43
N ASP A 108 7.29 3.34 -15.11
CA ASP A 108 7.36 1.88 -14.96
C ASP A 108 7.86 1.43 -13.55
N ASP A 109 7.73 2.30 -12.55
CA ASP A 109 8.40 2.20 -11.25
C ASP A 109 7.41 2.22 -10.07
N ASN A 110 6.51 1.24 -10.05
CA ASN A 110 5.89 0.82 -8.78
C ASN A 110 6.23 -0.62 -8.42
N GLN A 111 7.28 -1.17 -9.03
CA GLN A 111 7.68 -2.56 -8.79
C GLN A 111 9.17 -2.63 -8.57
N ARG A 112 9.56 -2.74 -7.28
CA ARG A 112 10.88 -3.27 -6.91
C ARG A 112 11.06 -4.62 -7.62
N LEU A 113 12.25 -4.85 -8.20
CA LEU A 113 12.68 -6.17 -8.66
C LEU A 113 12.32 -7.20 -7.56
N THR A 114 11.39 -8.09 -7.83
CA THR A 114 11.23 -9.28 -6.98
C THR A 114 12.27 -10.29 -7.44
N ASP A 115 13.46 -10.19 -6.85
CA ASP A 115 14.49 -11.25 -6.89
C ASP A 115 14.01 -12.42 -6.03
N GLY A 116 13.01 -13.14 -6.51
CA GLY A 116 12.38 -14.21 -5.75
C GLY A 116 11.47 -15.02 -6.65
N LYS A 117 12.02 -16.08 -7.24
CA LYS A 117 11.29 -17.10 -8.00
C LYS A 117 10.03 -17.50 -7.21
N PRO A 118 8.84 -17.62 -7.85
CA PRO A 118 7.65 -18.07 -7.14
C PRO A 118 7.89 -19.52 -6.71
N MET A 119 7.87 -19.77 -5.40
CA MET A 119 7.95 -21.11 -4.84
C MET A 119 6.66 -21.84 -5.25
N VAL A 120 6.74 -22.65 -6.30
CA VAL A 120 5.65 -23.53 -6.72
C VAL A 120 5.36 -24.47 -5.56
N ASN A 121 4.14 -24.39 -5.01
CA ASN A 121 3.64 -25.33 -4.03
C ASN A 121 3.52 -26.71 -4.72
N LEU A 122 4.56 -27.52 -4.64
CA LEU A 122 4.39 -28.97 -4.77
C LEU A 122 3.80 -29.45 -3.45
N GLY A 123 2.57 -29.95 -3.50
CA GLY A 123 1.98 -30.68 -2.40
C GLY A 123 2.91 -31.79 -1.95
N LYS A 124 3.25 -31.79 -0.67
CA LYS A 124 3.64 -32.98 0.06
C LYS A 124 3.01 -32.89 1.43
N ASP A 125 1.93 -33.64 1.55
CA ASP A 125 1.48 -34.15 2.83
C ASP A 125 2.64 -34.91 3.50
N SER A 126 2.55 -34.93 4.82
CA SER A 126 3.14 -35.95 5.69
C SER A 126 4.58 -35.76 6.19
N ILE A 127 4.59 -35.54 7.52
CA ILE A 127 5.40 -36.27 8.50
C ILE A 127 6.75 -35.64 8.84
N GLY A 128 6.83 -35.26 10.11
CA GLY A 128 8.00 -34.67 10.73
C GLY A 128 9.24 -35.54 10.68
N LYS A 129 10.36 -34.86 10.81
CA LYS A 129 11.56 -35.39 11.45
C LYS A 129 12.49 -34.23 11.74
N ASP A 130 12.77 -34.08 13.02
CA ASP A 130 13.97 -33.44 13.53
C ASP A 130 15.17 -33.87 12.69
N ARG A 131 15.98 -32.90 12.25
CA ARG A 131 17.43 -33.03 12.14
C ARG A 131 18.07 -31.66 11.94
N LEU A 132 18.67 -31.23 13.04
CA LEU A 132 19.93 -30.50 13.19
C LEU A 132 20.76 -30.26 11.92
N ASP A 133 21.30 -29.04 11.88
CA ASP A 133 22.47 -28.53 11.14
C ASP A 133 22.33 -28.50 9.59
N GLN A 134 22.71 -27.44 8.87
CA GLN A 134 23.92 -26.64 8.99
C GLN A 134 23.68 -25.24 8.39
N TYR A 135 23.92 -24.18 9.16
CA TYR A 135 24.09 -22.84 8.59
C TYR A 135 25.53 -22.71 8.08
N SER A 136 25.70 -22.76 6.76
CA SER A 136 26.92 -22.24 6.14
C SER A 136 26.90 -20.72 6.26
N ILE A 137 27.58 -20.21 7.30
CA ILE A 137 27.90 -18.80 7.48
C ILE A 137 28.89 -18.41 6.38
N GLY A 138 28.36 -17.80 5.31
CA GLY A 138 29.15 -17.00 4.39
C GLY A 138 29.70 -15.79 5.14
N LYS A 139 31.01 -15.84 5.45
CA LYS A 139 31.79 -14.72 5.98
C LYS A 139 31.58 -13.46 5.14
N ALA A 140 31.12 -12.39 5.77
CA ALA A 140 31.47 -11.03 5.38
C ALA A 140 32.07 -10.32 6.60
N ARG A 141 33.35 -9.97 6.49
CA ARG A 141 34.14 -9.24 7.48
C ARG A 141 33.62 -7.80 7.64
N GLY A 142 33.66 -7.29 8.86
CA GLY A 142 34.11 -5.91 9.11
C GLY A 142 33.17 -4.99 9.89
N LYS A 143 33.20 -5.07 11.22
CA LYS A 143 33.57 -4.00 12.17
C LYS A 143 33.24 -4.47 13.58
N GLU A 144 34.21 -4.42 14.48
CA GLU A 144 33.98 -4.62 15.92
C GLU A 144 33.01 -3.54 16.41
N PRO A 145 31.95 -3.88 17.17
CA PRO A 145 31.08 -2.88 17.75
C PRO A 145 31.79 -2.22 18.94
N GLU A 146 31.85 -0.89 18.87
CA GLU A 146 32.22 0.06 19.94
C GLU A 146 31.58 -0.29 21.30
N PRO A 147 32.24 0.06 22.42
CA PRO A 147 31.82 -0.37 23.75
C PRO A 147 30.40 0.08 24.11
N PHE A 148 29.63 -0.86 24.64
CA PHE A 148 28.25 -0.75 25.08
C PHE A 148 28.17 0.08 26.37
N ASP A 149 27.53 1.26 26.33
CA ASP A 149 27.23 2.05 27.52
C ASP A 149 25.93 1.50 28.17
N PRO A 150 25.97 0.95 29.39
CA PRO A 150 24.89 0.12 29.94
C PRO A 150 23.53 0.83 30.14
N ASN A 151 23.47 2.16 30.16
CA ASN A 151 22.30 2.93 30.59
C ASN A 151 21.57 3.70 29.46
N GLU A 152 21.97 3.55 28.19
CA GLU A 152 21.47 4.41 27.09
C GLU A 152 20.02 4.08 26.63
N PHE A 153 19.47 2.91 26.99
CA PHE A 153 18.14 2.45 26.54
C PHE A 153 17.30 1.77 27.65
N ASP A 154 17.55 2.09 28.92
CA ASP A 154 16.88 1.43 30.04
C ASP A 154 15.35 1.54 29.95
N SER A 155 14.81 2.69 29.56
CA SER A 155 13.37 2.88 29.40
C SER A 155 12.74 2.00 28.31
N ILE A 156 13.43 1.80 27.18
CA ILE A 156 12.97 0.91 26.10
C ILE A 156 13.06 -0.56 26.54
N ARG A 157 14.15 -0.91 27.24
CA ARG A 157 14.38 -2.25 27.77
C ARG A 157 13.31 -2.61 28.82
N GLU A 158 13.01 -1.71 29.75
CA GLU A 158 12.01 -1.88 30.79
C GLU A 158 10.60 -2.02 30.21
N GLU A 159 10.22 -1.18 29.23
CA GLU A 159 8.91 -1.31 28.56
C GLU A 159 8.78 -2.63 27.79
N PHE A 160 9.85 -3.10 27.15
CA PHE A 160 9.84 -4.41 26.51
C PHE A 160 9.63 -5.55 27.52
N ILE A 161 10.40 -5.55 28.61
CA ILE A 161 10.29 -6.57 29.66
C ILE A 161 8.92 -6.52 30.32
N GLY A 162 8.38 -5.33 30.62
CA GLY A 162 7.07 -5.15 31.24
C GLY A 162 5.91 -5.66 30.38
N ARG A 163 6.06 -5.69 29.06
CA ARG A 163 5.01 -6.13 28.12
C ARG A 163 5.10 -7.58 27.71
N PHE A 164 6.32 -8.10 27.56
CA PHE A 164 6.54 -9.46 27.07
C PHE A 164 7.03 -10.43 28.15
N SER A 165 7.25 -9.96 29.38
CA SER A 165 7.74 -10.74 30.52
C SER A 165 9.00 -11.55 30.20
N ARG A 166 9.82 -11.03 29.30
CA ARG A 166 11.02 -11.68 28.76
C ARG A 166 12.09 -10.61 28.49
N GLU A 167 13.36 -10.97 28.67
CA GLU A 167 14.47 -10.10 28.27
C GLU A 167 14.63 -10.06 26.75
N PRO A 168 14.84 -8.87 26.17
CA PRO A 168 15.07 -8.74 24.75
C PRO A 168 16.38 -9.42 24.34
N ASP A 169 16.40 -10.00 23.14
CA ASP A 169 17.60 -10.63 22.59
C ASP A 169 18.78 -9.63 22.50
N ARG A 170 20.02 -10.13 22.63
CA ARG A 170 21.26 -9.31 22.65
C ARG A 170 21.41 -8.37 21.44
N ALA A 171 20.80 -8.70 20.31
CA ALA A 171 20.83 -7.91 19.08
C ALA A 171 19.74 -6.82 18.99
N PHE A 172 18.76 -6.83 19.89
CA PHE A 172 17.59 -5.96 19.85
C PHE A 172 17.93 -4.50 20.14
N LEU A 173 18.55 -4.21 21.29
CA LEU A 173 18.91 -2.84 21.69
C LEU A 173 19.91 -2.18 20.70
N PRO A 174 20.96 -2.87 20.20
CA PRO A 174 21.81 -2.32 19.14
C PRO A 174 21.04 -1.99 17.85
N SER A 175 20.02 -2.78 17.50
CA SER A 175 19.18 -2.54 16.32
C SER A 175 18.25 -1.34 16.52
N ILE A 176 17.75 -1.13 17.74
CA ILE A 176 16.98 0.07 18.09
C ILE A 176 17.86 1.31 18.03
N LYS A 177 19.09 1.26 18.55
CA LYS A 177 20.07 2.35 18.44
C LYS A 177 20.27 2.78 16.98
N ALA A 178 20.43 1.81 16.06
CA ALA A 178 20.55 2.11 14.63
C ALA A 178 19.31 2.83 14.06
N HIS A 179 18.11 2.51 14.55
CA HIS A 179 16.87 3.19 14.16
C HIS A 179 16.72 4.59 14.77
N MET A 180 17.25 4.83 15.97
CA MET A 180 17.26 6.15 16.60
C MET A 180 18.30 7.08 15.95
N VAL A 181 19.48 6.56 15.58
CA VAL A 181 20.46 7.29 14.75
C VAL A 181 19.89 7.64 13.38
N ALA A 182 18.98 6.81 12.84
CA ALA A 182 18.24 7.09 11.61
C ALA A 182 17.11 8.12 11.77
N GLY A 183 16.97 8.77 12.93
CA GLY A 183 16.06 9.89 13.17
C GLY A 183 14.73 9.53 13.85
N LYS A 184 14.59 8.32 14.42
CA LYS A 184 13.38 7.96 15.18
C LYS A 184 13.49 8.40 16.63
N SER A 185 12.42 8.97 17.17
CA SER A 185 12.37 9.32 18.58
C SER A 185 12.23 8.08 19.46
N GLU A 186 12.73 8.14 20.68
CA GLU A 186 12.55 7.09 21.68
C GLU A 186 11.06 6.83 21.98
N GLN A 187 10.24 7.89 21.95
CA GLN A 187 8.80 7.81 22.19
C GLN A 187 8.07 7.00 21.11
N ASP A 188 8.47 7.15 19.84
CA ASP A 188 7.94 6.35 18.74
C ASP A 188 8.29 4.86 18.92
N VAL A 189 9.50 4.57 19.41
CA VAL A 189 9.94 3.20 19.67
C VAL A 189 9.10 2.54 20.76
N ILE A 190 8.89 3.24 21.88
CA ILE A 190 8.05 2.76 22.98
C ILE A 190 6.61 2.54 22.51
N GLU A 191 6.07 3.44 21.70
CA GLU A 191 4.72 3.31 21.16
C GLU A 191 4.58 2.08 20.27
N VAL A 192 5.56 1.80 19.41
CA VAL A 192 5.58 0.58 18.59
C VAL A 192 5.66 -0.69 19.45
N ILE A 193 6.42 -0.67 20.54
CA ILE A 193 6.49 -1.80 21.50
C ILE A 193 5.10 -2.05 22.12
N ARG A 194 4.39 -1.00 22.52
CA ARG A 194 3.03 -1.11 23.07
C ARG A 194 2.04 -1.69 22.05
N GLN A 195 2.10 -1.24 20.80
CA GLN A 195 1.25 -1.76 19.74
C GLN A 195 1.57 -3.22 19.40
N ALA A 196 2.86 -3.59 19.43
CA ALA A 196 3.29 -4.97 19.24
C ALA A 196 2.76 -5.89 20.33
N ALA A 197 2.76 -5.44 21.59
CA ALA A 197 2.29 -6.23 22.73
C ALA A 197 0.81 -6.65 22.59
N GLN A 198 -0.04 -5.77 22.05
CA GLN A 198 -1.47 -6.07 21.82
C GLN A 198 -1.70 -7.19 20.79
N ARG A 199 -0.74 -7.43 19.89
CA ARG A 199 -0.85 -8.42 18.81
C ARG A 199 -0.25 -9.78 19.17
N HIS A 200 0.33 -9.91 20.36
CA HIS A 200 0.97 -11.13 20.88
C HIS A 200 1.82 -11.90 19.84
N PRO A 201 2.82 -11.25 19.21
CA PRO A 201 3.68 -11.91 18.23
C PRO A 201 4.54 -13.01 18.89
N HIS A 202 4.71 -14.15 18.20
CA HIS A 202 5.59 -15.23 18.63
C HIS A 202 7.07 -14.82 18.75
N ASN A 203 7.51 -13.83 17.95
CA ASN A 203 8.82 -13.20 18.05
C ASN A 203 8.63 -11.67 18.12
N PRO A 204 8.56 -11.10 19.33
CA PRO A 204 8.29 -9.68 19.52
C PRO A 204 9.42 -8.78 18.99
N GLU A 205 10.69 -9.19 19.12
CA GLU A 205 11.85 -8.40 18.69
C GLU A 205 11.84 -8.17 17.17
N ALA A 206 11.66 -9.24 16.40
CA ALA A 206 11.59 -9.16 14.94
C ALA A 206 10.36 -8.35 14.48
N TYR A 207 9.23 -8.50 15.19
CA TYR A 207 8.01 -7.77 14.89
C TYR A 207 8.16 -6.27 15.14
N ILE A 208 8.73 -5.87 16.27
CA ILE A 208 8.96 -4.47 16.64
C ILE A 208 9.91 -3.81 15.65
N LEU A 209 11.00 -4.47 15.26
CA LEU A 209 11.94 -3.92 14.26
C LEU A 209 11.29 -3.78 12.88
N ALA A 210 10.44 -4.72 12.48
CA ALA A 210 9.69 -4.62 11.23
C ALA A 210 8.66 -3.48 11.27
N ALA A 211 7.93 -3.35 12.37
CA ALA A 211 6.95 -2.28 12.58
C ALA A 211 7.63 -0.91 12.60
N LEU A 212 8.80 -0.80 13.24
CA LEU A 212 9.59 0.43 13.24
C LEU A 212 9.95 0.84 11.82
N LYS A 213 10.39 -0.07 10.94
CA LYS A 213 10.76 0.28 9.56
C LYS A 213 9.63 0.95 8.76
N GLN A 214 8.38 0.68 9.09
CA GLN A 214 7.20 1.24 8.44
C GLN A 214 6.54 2.36 9.24
N TYR A 215 7.03 2.64 10.44
CA TYR A 215 6.48 3.67 11.31
C TYR A 215 6.96 5.05 10.87
N GLU A 216 6.03 5.88 10.43
CA GLU A 216 6.25 7.30 10.19
C GLU A 216 6.11 8.04 11.54
N SER A 217 7.15 8.76 11.94
CA SER A 217 7.14 9.56 13.16
C SER A 217 6.01 10.58 13.08
N LYS A 218 5.14 10.59 14.09
CA LYS A 218 4.09 11.61 14.14
C LYS A 218 4.76 12.98 14.28
N PRO A 219 4.34 14.00 13.49
CA PRO A 219 4.84 15.35 13.69
C PRO A 219 4.64 15.71 15.15
N GLN A 220 5.71 16.12 15.82
CA GLN A 220 5.64 16.56 17.20
C GLN A 220 4.72 17.77 17.23
N GLU A 221 3.48 17.58 17.70
CA GLU A 221 2.51 18.66 17.83
C GLU A 221 3.10 19.68 18.79
N LEU A 222 3.58 20.80 18.25
CA LEU A 222 3.90 21.97 19.06
C LEU A 222 2.62 22.31 19.85
N PRO A 223 2.71 22.58 21.16
CA PRO A 223 1.54 22.94 21.94
C PRO A 223 0.82 24.09 21.23
N ALA A 224 -0.50 23.97 21.05
CA ALA A 224 -1.32 24.79 20.15
C ALA A 224 -1.15 26.32 20.29
N ALA A 225 -0.57 26.79 21.40
CA ALA A 225 -0.23 28.18 21.65
C ALA A 225 0.99 28.71 20.84
N ALA A 226 1.82 27.86 20.25
CA ALA A 226 3.10 28.26 19.66
C ALA A 226 3.18 28.15 18.12
N ARG A 227 2.12 27.67 17.44
CA ARG A 227 2.11 27.63 15.98
C ARG A 227 1.74 29.02 15.41
N PRO A 228 2.47 29.54 14.41
CA PRO A 228 2.06 30.77 13.73
C PRO A 228 0.66 30.56 13.11
N LEU A 229 -0.20 31.56 13.24
CA LEU A 229 -1.55 31.51 12.68
C LEU A 229 -1.49 31.41 11.16
N GLU A 230 -2.19 30.42 10.60
CA GLU A 230 -2.29 30.24 9.16
C GLU A 230 -3.05 31.42 8.52
N PRO A 231 -2.80 31.75 7.23
CA PRO A 231 -3.42 32.91 6.58
C PRO A 231 -4.95 32.92 6.67
N TRP A 232 -5.59 31.76 6.54
CA TRP A 232 -7.04 31.64 6.64
C TRP A 232 -7.55 31.84 8.09
N GLU A 233 -6.75 31.50 9.11
CA GLU A 233 -7.08 31.74 10.52
C GLU A 233 -7.02 33.25 10.83
N GLN A 234 -6.05 33.95 10.25
CA GLN A 234 -5.93 35.41 10.33
C GLN A 234 -7.12 36.09 9.65
N ASP A 235 -7.50 35.64 8.46
CA ASP A 235 -8.66 36.14 7.72
C ASP A 235 -9.97 35.91 8.50
N TRP A 236 -10.11 34.74 9.11
CA TRP A 236 -11.27 34.41 9.94
C TRP A 236 -11.34 35.25 11.22
N ILE A 237 -10.22 35.46 11.91
CA ILE A 237 -10.16 36.34 13.09
C ILE A 237 -10.51 37.78 12.70
N ALA A 238 -10.00 38.28 11.58
CA ALA A 238 -10.30 39.61 11.06
C ALA A 238 -11.78 39.78 10.69
N GLU A 239 -12.40 38.75 10.12
CA GLU A 239 -13.83 38.72 9.81
C GLU A 239 -14.69 38.70 11.09
N VAL A 240 -14.30 37.91 12.09
CA VAL A 240 -14.99 37.85 13.38
C VAL A 240 -14.89 39.19 14.13
N GLN A 241 -13.74 39.87 14.08
CA GLN A 241 -13.58 41.21 14.65
C GLN A 241 -14.45 42.24 13.93
N ARG A 242 -14.47 42.23 12.58
CA ARG A 242 -15.37 43.10 11.79
C ARG A 242 -16.84 42.91 12.15
N ARG A 243 -17.28 41.67 12.34
CA ARG A 243 -18.67 41.38 12.75
C ARG A 243 -18.97 41.86 14.16
N ARG A 244 -18.02 41.76 15.09
CA ARG A 244 -18.18 42.30 16.45
C ARG A 244 -18.25 43.82 16.47
N GLU A 245 -17.45 44.50 15.65
CA GLU A 245 -17.50 45.97 15.52
C GLU A 245 -18.83 46.43 14.89
N GLN A 246 -19.35 45.71 13.89
CA GLN A 246 -20.65 46.00 13.29
C GLN A 246 -21.83 45.77 14.26
N MET A 247 -21.73 44.75 15.13
CA MET A 247 -22.75 44.43 16.14
C MET A 247 -22.63 45.30 17.41
N GLY A 248 -21.45 45.86 17.70
CA GLY A 248 -21.21 46.77 18.82
C GLY A 248 -21.69 48.21 18.58
N GLY A 249 -22.03 48.56 17.33
CA GLY A 249 -22.59 49.87 16.96
C GLY A 249 -24.08 50.05 17.27
N TYR A 250 -24.75 49.05 17.84
CA TYR A 250 -26.19 49.05 18.16
C TYR A 250 -26.50 49.02 19.67
N ALA A 251 -25.58 49.48 20.51
CA ALA A 251 -25.81 49.67 21.94
C ALA A 251 -25.45 51.11 22.37
N THR A 252 -26.35 52.04 22.05
CA THR A 252 -26.65 53.22 22.88
C THR A 252 -28.04 53.04 23.45
#